data_AF-A0A936JQG2-F1
#
_entry.id   AF-A0A936JQG2-F1
#
_cell.length_a   1.000
_cell.length_b   1.000
_cell.length_c   1.000
_cell.angle_alpha   90.00
_cell.angle_beta   90.00
_cell.angle_gamma   90.00
#
_symmetry.space_group_name_H-M   'P 1'
#
loop_
_entity.id
_entity.type
_entity.pdbx_description
1 polymer ?
#
loop_
_entity_poly.entity_id
_entity_poly.type
_entity_poly.pdbx_seq_one_letter_code
_entity_poly.pdbx_strand_id
1 'polypeptide(L)'
;MTPRELTKVHEEFVRGSLGELAQLTRDREMLGEVTIVLGPRQNVDTPVMSDEEMDRLIDAELGRGRRPRDVADEVALVSGRSKREVYTRVIERKR
;
A
#
# COMPACT_ATOMS: atom_id res chain seq x y z
N MET A 1 -20.10 -7.87 6.32
CA MET A 1 -20.12 -9.34 6.15
C MET A 1 -20.52 -9.96 7.49
N THR A 2 -21.67 -10.61 7.56
CA THR A 2 -22.13 -11.31 8.77
C THR A 2 -21.64 -12.76 8.70
N PRO A 3 -20.75 -13.21 9.59
CA PRO A 3 -20.38 -14.62 9.65
C PRO A 3 -21.50 -15.40 10.34
N ARG A 4 -22.12 -16.32 9.61
CA ARG A 4 -22.97 -17.38 10.11
C ARG A 4 -22.20 -18.68 9.93
N GLU A 5 -21.60 -19.18 11.02
CA GLU A 5 -21.58 -20.59 11.43
C GLU A 5 -20.68 -20.74 12.67
N LEU A 6 -21.34 -20.98 13.81
CA LEU A 6 -20.76 -21.29 15.11
C LEU A 6 -20.15 -22.70 15.08
N THR A 7 -18.87 -22.87 15.46
CA THR A 7 -18.34 -24.04 16.22
C THR A 7 -16.80 -24.02 16.39
N LYS A 8 -16.23 -22.97 16.97
CA LYS A 8 -15.06 -23.09 17.88
C LYS A 8 -15.23 -22.05 18.99
N VAL A 9 -15.13 -22.49 20.24
CA VAL A 9 -15.42 -21.69 21.47
C VAL A 9 -14.45 -20.50 21.66
N HIS A 10 -13.44 -20.34 20.80
CA HIS A 10 -12.42 -19.30 20.89
C HIS A 10 -12.16 -18.62 19.54
N GLU A 11 -13.19 -18.10 18.88
CA GLU A 11 -13.00 -17.16 17.78
C GLU A 11 -13.03 -15.73 18.33
N GLU A 12 -11.89 -15.04 18.24
CA GLU A 12 -11.76 -13.65 18.68
C GLU A 12 -11.60 -12.73 17.47
N PHE A 13 -12.49 -11.74 17.37
CA PHE A 13 -12.41 -10.70 16.36
C PHE A 13 -11.86 -9.42 16.97
N VAL A 14 -10.59 -9.13 16.69
CA VAL A 14 -9.99 -7.84 17.01
C VAL A 14 -10.05 -6.92 15.79
N ARG A 15 -10.50 -5.68 16.00
CA ARG A 15 -10.50 -4.63 14.97
C ARG A 15 -9.69 -3.45 15.46
N GLY A 16 -8.90 -2.88 14.56
CA GLY A 16 -8.06 -1.71 14.82
C GLY A 16 -7.14 -1.44 13.65
N SER A 17 -6.41 -0.34 13.72
CA SER A 17 -5.25 -0.10 12.87
C SER A 17 -4.16 -1.15 13.10
N LEU A 18 -3.25 -1.33 12.14
CA LEU A 18 -2.12 -2.26 12.30
C LEU A 18 -1.29 -1.95 13.54
N GLY A 19 -1.14 -0.67 13.90
CA GLY A 19 -0.40 -0.25 15.09
C GLY A 19 -1.09 -0.66 16.39
N GLU A 20 -2.40 -0.46 16.48
CA GLU A 20 -3.19 -0.88 17.65
C GLU A 20 -3.19 -2.40 17.80
N LEU A 21 -3.34 -3.14 16.69
CA LEU A 21 -3.27 -4.60 16.68
C LEU A 21 -1.90 -5.10 17.14
N ALA A 22 -0.81 -4.48 16.66
CA ALA A 22 0.55 -4.84 17.07
C ALA A 22 0.85 -4.54 18.55
N GLN A 23 0.23 -3.50 19.12
CA GLN A 23 0.33 -3.24 20.55
C GLN A 23 -0.46 -4.26 21.36
N LEU A 24 -1.70 -4.56 20.95
CA LEU A 24 -2.59 -5.49 21.65
C LEU A 24 -2.04 -6.92 21.69
N THR A 25 -1.34 -7.35 20.64
CA THR A 25 -0.79 -8.71 20.54
C THR A 25 0.62 -8.84 21.09
N ARG A 26 1.27 -7.73 21.51
CA ARG A 26 2.67 -7.73 21.95
C ARG A 26 2.92 -8.68 23.13
N ASP A 27 2.05 -8.63 24.12
CA ASP A 27 2.18 -9.40 25.36
C ASP A 27 1.17 -10.57 25.42
N ARG A 28 0.58 -10.91 24.26
CA ARG A 28 -0.53 -11.86 24.18
C ARG A 28 -0.14 -13.06 23.34
N GLU A 29 -0.20 -14.25 23.94
CA GLU A 29 0.03 -15.50 23.23
C GLU A 29 -1.16 -15.81 22.32
N MET A 30 -0.97 -15.67 21.01
CA MET A 30 -1.96 -16.08 20.01
C MET A 30 -1.74 -17.56 19.68
N LEU A 31 -2.64 -18.42 20.16
CA LEU A 31 -2.59 -19.86 19.90
C LEU A 31 -3.39 -20.19 18.63
N GLY A 32 -2.73 -20.84 17.66
CA GLY A 32 -3.37 -21.31 16.43
C GLY A 32 -3.15 -20.41 15.19
N GLU A 33 -3.97 -20.61 14.16
CA GLU A 33 -3.92 -19.83 12.92
C GLU A 33 -4.63 -18.48 13.09
N VAL A 34 -4.01 -17.40 12.58
CA VAL A 34 -4.55 -16.04 12.62
C VAL A 34 -4.88 -15.57 11.21
N THR A 35 -6.12 -15.11 10.99
CA THR A 35 -6.53 -14.48 9.73
C THR A 35 -6.55 -12.97 9.88
N ILE A 36 -5.77 -12.25 9.05
CA ILE A 36 -5.74 -10.78 9.03
C ILE A 36 -6.51 -10.29 7.80
N VAL A 37 -7.55 -9.49 8.03
CA VAL A 37 -8.29 -8.79 6.97
C VAL A 37 -7.79 -7.35 6.90
N LEU A 38 -7.09 -7.00 5.82
CA LEU A 38 -6.60 -5.65 5.60
C LEU A 38 -7.66 -4.82 4.88
N GLY A 39 -8.04 -3.69 5.48
CA GLY A 39 -8.82 -2.67 4.80
C GLY A 39 -8.01 -2.01 3.67
N PRO A 40 -8.68 -1.42 2.66
CA PRO A 40 -7.99 -0.64 1.64
C PRO A 40 -7.21 0.49 2.31
N ARG A 41 -6.11 0.93 1.68
CA ARG A 41 -5.38 2.13 2.10
C ARG A 41 -6.41 3.25 2.20
N GLN A 42 -6.69 3.71 3.43
CA GLN A 42 -7.46 4.93 3.60
C GLN A 42 -6.69 6.01 2.84
N ASN A 43 -7.38 6.86 2.09
CA ASN A 43 -6.80 8.08 1.52
C ASN A 43 -6.46 9.01 2.70
N VAL A 44 -5.54 8.59 3.56
CA VAL A 44 -4.74 9.49 4.38
C VAL A 44 -4.08 10.40 3.37
N ASP A 45 -4.22 11.72 3.56
CA ASP A 45 -3.61 12.79 2.78
C ASP A 45 -2.12 12.52 2.55
N THR A 46 -1.83 11.59 1.63
CA THR A 46 -0.49 11.26 1.23
C THR A 46 -0.10 12.49 0.44
N PRO A 47 0.94 13.23 0.86
CA PRO A 47 1.38 14.40 0.13
C PRO A 47 1.49 14.03 -1.34
N VAL A 48 0.65 14.66 -2.16
CA VAL A 48 0.67 14.43 -3.60
C VAL A 48 1.99 15.00 -4.06
N MET A 49 2.88 14.14 -4.57
CA MET A 49 4.18 14.59 -5.08
C MET A 49 3.94 15.70 -6.10
N SER A 50 4.75 16.76 -6.04
CA SER A 50 4.74 17.78 -7.07
C SER A 50 5.16 17.17 -8.41
N ASP A 51 4.81 17.83 -9.51
CA ASP A 51 5.23 17.38 -10.83
C ASP A 51 6.76 17.28 -10.90
N GLU A 52 7.48 18.25 -10.32
CA GLU A 52 8.94 18.31 -10.29
C GLU A 52 9.60 17.20 -9.44
N GLU A 53 8.95 16.78 -8.35
CA GLU A 53 9.41 15.66 -7.54
C GLU A 53 9.24 14.34 -8.27
N MET A 54 8.05 14.14 -8.86
CA MET A 54 7.75 12.95 -9.65
C MET A 54 8.71 12.84 -10.83
N ASP A 55 8.92 13.94 -11.51
CA ASP A 55 9.79 14.07 -12.65
C ASP A 55 11.26 13.73 -12.35
N ARG A 56 11.81 14.28 -11.25
CA ARG A 56 13.16 13.93 -10.80
C ARG A 56 13.30 12.44 -10.48
N LEU A 57 12.28 11.85 -9.86
CA LEU A 57 12.26 10.43 -9.55
C LEU A 57 12.20 9.57 -10.83
N ILE A 58 11.34 9.93 -11.79
CA ILE A 58 11.22 9.24 -13.08
C ILE A 58 12.55 9.28 -13.83
N ASP A 59 13.19 10.45 -13.95
CA ASP A 59 14.47 10.61 -14.64
C ASP A 59 15.57 9.78 -13.99
N ALA A 60 15.63 9.78 -12.66
CA ALA A 60 16.61 9.00 -11.91
C ALA A 60 16.45 7.49 -12.17
N GLU A 61 15.22 6.99 -12.16
CA GLU A 61 14.94 5.56 -12.40
C GLU A 61 15.13 5.16 -13.86
N LEU A 62 14.74 6.00 -14.82
CA LEU A 62 15.00 5.77 -16.25
C LEU A 62 16.51 5.83 -16.56
N GLY A 63 17.24 6.75 -15.94
CA GLY A 63 18.71 6.86 -16.05
C GLY A 63 19.46 5.64 -15.51
N ARG A 64 18.84 4.88 -14.60
CA ARG A 64 19.34 3.57 -14.13
C ARG A 64 19.04 2.43 -15.12
N GLY A 65 18.46 2.71 -16.29
CA GLY A 65 18.14 1.72 -17.32
C GLY A 65 16.91 0.87 -17.00
N ARG A 66 16.08 1.29 -16.04
CA ARG A 66 14.89 0.53 -15.65
C ARG A 66 13.81 0.59 -16.72
N ARG A 67 12.95 -0.43 -16.75
CA ARG A 67 11.85 -0.49 -17.71
C ARG A 67 10.79 0.55 -17.34
N PRO A 68 10.27 1.34 -18.31
CA PRO A 68 9.27 2.38 -18.05
C PRO A 68 8.03 1.91 -17.28
N ARG A 69 7.60 0.66 -17.53
CA ARG A 69 6.46 0.07 -16.83
C ARG A 69 6.74 -0.11 -15.33
N ASP A 70 7.92 -0.61 -14.99
CA ASP A 70 8.31 -0.87 -13.60
C ASP A 70 8.49 0.47 -12.85
N VAL A 71 9.07 1.47 -13.53
CA VAL A 71 9.17 2.84 -13.00
C VAL A 71 7.78 3.41 -12.72
N ALA A 72 6.84 3.29 -13.65
CA ALA A 72 5.49 3.81 -13.47
C ALA A 72 4.74 3.12 -12.31
N ASP A 73 4.93 1.80 -12.16
CA ASP A 73 4.31 1.03 -11.08
C ASP A 73 4.84 1.47 -9.70
N GLU A 74 6.15 1.66 -9.55
CA GLU A 74 6.76 2.09 -8.28
C GLU A 74 6.46 3.55 -7.95
N VAL A 75 6.58 4.47 -8.91
CA VAL A 75 6.29 5.89 -8.70
C VAL A 75 4.82 6.08 -8.30
N ALA A 76 3.88 5.29 -8.85
CA ALA A 76 2.47 5.34 -8.46
C ALA A 76 2.22 4.94 -6.99
N LEU A 77 3.03 4.05 -6.41
CA LEU A 77 2.88 3.63 -5.01
C LEU A 77 3.22 4.74 -4.02
N VAL A 78 4.18 5.59 -4.37
CA VAL A 78 4.77 6.60 -3.49
C VAL A 78 4.31 8.03 -3.80
N SER A 79 3.84 8.31 -5.02
CA SER A 79 3.51 9.68 -5.45
C SER A 79 2.16 10.21 -5.00
N GLY A 80 1.27 9.35 -4.51
CA GLY A 80 -0.12 9.71 -4.24
C GLY A 80 -0.93 10.06 -5.49
N ARG A 81 -0.36 9.83 -6.69
CA ARG A 81 -0.97 10.16 -7.99
C ARG A 81 -1.57 8.92 -8.65
N SER A 82 -2.46 9.14 -9.60
CA SER A 82 -3.10 8.02 -10.29
C SER A 82 -2.07 7.26 -11.14
N LYS A 83 -2.18 5.93 -11.19
CA LYS A 83 -1.31 5.09 -12.02
C LYS A 83 -1.30 5.52 -13.50
N ARG A 84 -2.45 5.98 -14.01
CA ARG A 84 -2.60 6.45 -15.39
C ARG A 84 -1.80 7.71 -15.67
N GLU A 85 -1.83 8.66 -14.74
CA GLU A 85 -1.08 9.92 -14.81
C GLU A 85 0.42 9.66 -14.76
N VAL A 86 0.88 8.89 -13.77
CA VAL A 86 2.29 8.52 -13.64
C VAL A 86 2.79 7.80 -14.88
N TYR A 87 2.04 6.82 -15.39
CA TYR A 87 2.42 6.11 -16.62
C TYR A 87 2.55 7.03 -17.82
N THR A 88 1.58 7.94 -18.01
CA THR A 88 1.63 8.93 -19.10
C THR A 88 2.89 9.78 -18.99
N ARG A 89 3.19 10.28 -17.78
CA ARG A 89 4.37 11.09 -17.51
C ARG A 89 5.68 10.34 -17.79
N VAL A 90 5.78 9.07 -17.38
CA VAL A 90 6.95 8.24 -17.67
C VAL A 90 7.18 8.06 -19.17
N ILE A 91 6.12 7.87 -19.95
CA ILE A 91 6.22 7.74 -21.41
C ILE A 91 6.66 9.05 -22.08
N GLU A 92 6.18 10.20 -21.59
CA GLU A 92 6.62 11.52 -22.06
C GLU A 92 8.11 11.75 -21.76
N ARG A 93 8.56 11.39 -20.55
CA ARG A 93 9.95 11.54 -20.08
C ARG A 93 10.96 10.62 -20.76
N LYS A 94 10.51 9.47 -21.27
CA LYS A 94 11.35 8.50 -21.98
C LYS A 94 11.66 8.91 -23.43
N ARG A 95 10.88 9.84 -24.00
CA ARG A 95 11.09 10.33 -25.38
C ARG A 95 12.23 11.32 -25.43
#